data_AF-A0A3R6XCD5-F1
#
_entry.id   AF-A0A3R6XCD5-F1
#
_cell.length_a   1.000
_cell.length_b   1.000
_cell.length_c   1.000
_cell.angle_alpha   90.00
_cell.angle_beta   90.00
_cell.angle_gamma   90.00
#
_symmetry.space_group_name_H-M   'P 1'
#
loop_
_entity.id
_entity.type
_entity.pdbx_description
1 polymer ?
#
loop_
_entity_poly.entity_id
_entity_poly.type
_entity_poly.pdbx_seq_one_letter_code
_entity_poly.pdbx_strand_id
1 'polypeptide(L)'
;MASHDNKAADLEERVSYIHSVTTKDVDGYAEAKSPRDLEEGALAEGGALDLWSREAFALFMQYGAIGVIYGMIPSLNYPIFNIYLNLEGYQTSSYKVLI
;
A
#
# COMPACT_ATOMS: atom_id res chain seq x y z
N MET A 1 51.52 4.67 39.63
CA MET A 1 50.74 3.51 39.12
C MET A 1 49.62 3.27 40.12
N ALA A 2 48.58 4.10 40.06
CA ALA A 2 47.54 4.18 41.07
C ALA A 2 46.45 3.15 40.73
N SER A 3 46.36 2.11 41.56
CA SER A 3 45.24 1.16 41.56
C SER A 3 44.01 1.91 42.06
N HIS A 4 43.23 2.48 41.14
CA HIS A 4 41.91 3.01 41.47
C HIS A 4 41.00 1.82 41.78
N ASP A 5 40.65 1.72 43.06
CA ASP A 5 39.74 0.74 43.63
C ASP A 5 38.33 0.96 43.03
N ASN A 6 38.05 0.33 41.89
CA ASN A 6 36.79 0.41 41.14
C ASN A 6 35.67 -0.41 41.79
N LYS A 7 35.62 -0.37 43.13
CA LYS A 7 34.63 -1.07 43.95
C LYS A 7 33.22 -0.57 43.67
N ALA A 8 33.08 0.71 43.32
CA ALA A 8 31.82 1.30 42.92
C ALA A 8 31.27 0.67 41.62
N ALA A 9 32.13 0.45 40.62
CA ALA A 9 31.73 -0.16 39.36
C ALA A 9 31.35 -1.64 39.53
N ASP A 10 32.08 -2.40 40.36
CA ASP A 10 31.75 -3.79 40.68
C ASP A 10 30.41 -3.91 41.44
N LEU A 11 30.12 -2.95 42.34
CA LEU A 11 28.83 -2.87 43.03
C LEU A 11 27.69 -2.53 42.06
N GLU A 12 27.90 -1.63 41.11
CA GLU A 12 26.92 -1.32 40.07
C GLU A 12 26.63 -2.52 39.17
N GLU A 13 27.65 -3.27 38.76
CA GLU A 13 27.51 -4.49 37.97
C GLU A 13 26.71 -5.55 38.74
N ARG A 14 27.03 -5.76 40.02
CA ARG A 14 26.33 -6.70 40.90
C ARG A 14 24.88 -6.30 41.16
N VAL A 15 24.60 -5.01 41.32
CA VAL A 15 23.22 -4.48 41.46
C VAL A 15 22.44 -4.68 40.17
N SER A 16 23.06 -4.45 39.01
CA SER A 16 22.41 -4.67 37.71
C SER A 16 22.02 -6.13 37.49
N TYR A 17 22.87 -7.08 37.94
CA TYR A 17 22.60 -8.51 37.85
C TYR A 17 21.40 -8.91 38.70
N ILE A 18 21.36 -8.49 39.98
CA ILE A 18 20.23 -8.77 40.89
C ILE A 18 18.93 -8.15 40.35
N HIS A 19 18.99 -6.93 39.80
CA HIS A 19 17.83 -6.27 39.22
C HIS A 19 17.32 -7.00 37.97
N SER A 20 18.22 -7.48 37.09
CA SER A 20 17.85 -8.21 35.87
C SER A 20 17.26 -9.60 36.12
N VAL A 21 17.67 -10.27 37.21
CA VAL A 21 17.13 -11.57 37.61
C VAL A 21 15.78 -11.41 38.32
N THR A 22 15.63 -10.36 39.14
CA THR A 22 14.42 -10.13 39.94
C THR A 22 13.28 -9.50 39.13
N THR A 23 13.58 -8.69 38.11
CA THR A 23 12.57 -7.99 37.30
C THR A 23 11.82 -8.88 36.29
N LYS A 24 12.15 -10.16 36.17
CA LYS A 24 11.51 -11.07 35.20
C LYS A 24 10.10 -11.54 35.62
N ASP A 25 9.70 -11.34 36.88
CA ASP A 25 8.42 -11.83 37.43
C ASP A 25 7.48 -10.70 37.89
N VAL A 26 7.63 -9.49 37.37
CA VAL A 26 6.65 -8.40 37.59
C VAL A 26 6.05 -8.00 36.25
N ASP A 27 4.80 -8.43 36.05
CA ASP A 27 3.88 -8.09 34.94
C ASP A 27 3.93 -6.60 34.55
N GLY A 28 4.79 -6.23 33.60
CA GLY A 28 4.97 -4.80 33.33
C GLY A 28 5.60 -4.38 32.01
N TYR A 29 5.92 -5.31 31.11
CA TYR A 29 6.15 -4.97 29.71
C TYR A 29 5.22 -5.81 28.86
N ALA A 30 4.00 -5.29 28.67
CA ALA A 30 3.26 -5.62 27.48
C ALA A 30 4.10 -5.06 26.33
N GLU A 31 4.97 -5.92 25.77
CA GLU A 31 5.35 -5.81 24.38
C GLU A 31 4.05 -5.46 23.67
N ALA A 32 3.93 -4.22 23.18
CA ALA A 32 2.93 -3.87 22.20
C ALA A 32 3.34 -4.65 20.96
N LYS A 33 3.11 -5.97 21.04
CA LYS A 33 3.16 -6.92 19.96
C LYS A 33 2.44 -6.19 18.85
N SER A 34 3.20 -5.83 17.82
CA SER A 34 2.66 -5.54 16.50
C SER A 34 1.44 -6.44 16.34
N PRO A 35 0.23 -5.88 16.10
CA PRO A 35 -1.02 -6.59 16.29
C PRO A 35 -0.92 -8.02 15.77
N ARG A 36 -0.84 -9.01 16.68
CA ARG A 36 -0.63 -10.41 16.29
C ARG A 36 -1.83 -11.01 15.56
N ASP A 37 -2.96 -10.30 15.59
CA ASP A 37 -4.18 -10.63 14.86
C ASP A 37 -4.16 -10.14 13.40
N LEU A 38 -3.10 -9.46 12.94
CA LEU A 38 -2.95 -9.06 11.54
C LEU A 38 -2.03 -9.97 10.73
N GLU A 39 -1.48 -11.04 11.31
CA GLU A 39 -0.52 -11.91 10.60
C GLU A 39 -1.13 -13.13 9.89
N GLU A 40 -2.46 -13.30 9.91
CA GLU A 40 -3.09 -14.42 9.19
C GLU A 40 -4.45 -14.07 8.55
N GLY A 41 -4.55 -12.88 7.97
CA GLY A 41 -5.76 -12.50 7.24
C GLY A 41 -5.55 -11.29 6.34
N ALA A 42 -5.82 -11.47 5.04
CA ALA A 42 -5.88 -10.35 4.11
C ALA A 42 -6.87 -9.29 4.61
N LEU A 43 -6.56 -8.00 4.38
CA LEU A 43 -7.39 -6.87 4.80
C LEU A 43 -8.81 -6.87 4.18
N ALA A 44 -9.04 -7.74 3.18
CA ALA A 44 -10.33 -8.10 2.63
C ALA A 44 -10.31 -9.61 2.33
N GLU A 45 -11.47 -10.27 2.36
CA GLU A 45 -11.63 -11.70 2.07
C GLU A 45 -11.17 -11.98 0.62
N GLY A 46 -9.90 -12.35 0.46
CA GLY A 46 -9.24 -12.57 -0.82
C GLY A 46 -9.48 -13.97 -1.36
N GLY A 47 -10.74 -14.33 -1.62
CA GLY A 47 -11.11 -15.57 -2.31
C GLY A 47 -11.01 -15.46 -3.83
N ALA A 48 -10.92 -16.59 -4.53
CA ALA A 48 -11.07 -16.59 -5.98
C ALA A 48 -12.49 -16.12 -6.35
N LEU A 49 -12.57 -15.12 -7.23
CA LEU A 49 -13.86 -14.61 -7.70
C LEU A 49 -14.55 -15.66 -8.58
N ASP A 50 -15.78 -16.03 -8.25
CA ASP A 50 -16.58 -16.89 -9.12
C ASP A 50 -16.91 -16.16 -10.43
N LEU A 51 -16.55 -16.76 -11.57
CA LEU A 51 -16.69 -16.15 -12.90
C LEU A 51 -18.14 -15.89 -13.29
N TRP A 52 -19.08 -16.64 -12.70
CA TRP A 52 -20.52 -16.49 -12.94
C TRP A 52 -21.21 -15.62 -11.89
N SER A 53 -20.46 -15.08 -10.92
CA SER A 53 -20.98 -14.14 -9.95
C SER A 53 -21.33 -12.80 -10.60
N ARG A 54 -22.28 -12.08 -9.98
CA ARG A 54 -22.64 -10.71 -10.38
C ARG A 54 -21.43 -9.77 -10.32
N GLU A 55 -20.53 -10.00 -9.38
CA GLU A 55 -19.33 -9.19 -9.17
C GLU A 55 -18.33 -9.37 -10.31
N ALA A 56 -18.12 -10.61 -10.80
CA ALA A 56 -17.31 -10.86 -11.99
C ALA A 56 -17.89 -10.18 -13.24
N PHE A 57 -19.21 -10.26 -13.43
CA PHE A 57 -19.88 -9.54 -14.52
C PHE A 57 -19.74 -8.02 -14.40
N ALA A 58 -19.84 -7.46 -13.20
CA ALA A 58 -19.64 -6.03 -12.99
C ALA A 58 -18.22 -5.61 -13.39
N LEU A 59 -17.20 -6.40 -13.03
CA LEU A 59 -15.82 -6.17 -13.41
C LEU A 59 -15.62 -6.25 -14.94
N PHE A 60 -16.21 -7.26 -15.60
CA PHE A 60 -16.14 -7.39 -17.06
C PHE A 60 -16.85 -6.23 -17.77
N MET A 61 -18.01 -5.81 -17.28
CA MET A 61 -18.74 -4.67 -17.84
C MET A 61 -17.98 -3.37 -17.64
N GLN A 62 -17.31 -3.18 -16.50
CA GLN A 62 -16.43 -2.03 -16.27
C GLN A 62 -15.26 -2.02 -17.26
N TYR A 63 -14.60 -3.17 -17.44
CA TYR A 63 -13.50 -3.30 -18.40
C TYR A 63 -13.98 -3.06 -19.85
N GLY A 64 -15.13 -3.63 -20.22
CA GLY A 64 -15.75 -3.40 -21.51
C GLY A 64 -16.13 -1.93 -21.74
N ALA A 65 -16.68 -1.26 -20.74
CA ALA A 65 -17.01 0.16 -20.81
C ALA A 65 -15.77 1.03 -21.05
N ILE A 66 -14.65 0.73 -20.37
CA ILE A 66 -13.37 1.41 -20.61
C ILE A 66 -12.92 1.17 -22.07
N GLY A 67 -13.02 -0.05 -22.57
CA GLY A 67 -12.69 -0.36 -23.97
C GLY A 67 -13.54 0.43 -24.98
N VAL A 68 -14.85 0.56 -24.72
CA VAL A 68 -15.75 1.39 -25.55
C VAL A 68 -15.32 2.86 -25.52
N ILE A 69 -15.01 3.41 -24.34
CA ILE A 69 -14.55 4.80 -24.21
C ILE A 69 -13.23 5.02 -24.95
N TYR A 70 -12.27 4.09 -24.81
CA TYR A 70 -10.99 4.16 -25.54
C TYR A 70 -11.14 4.06 -27.06
N GLY A 71 -12.16 3.36 -27.57
CA GLY A 71 -12.48 3.37 -29.00
C GLY A 71 -13.22 4.63 -29.45
N MET A 72 -14.11 5.14 -28.60
CA MET A 72 -14.97 6.27 -28.92
C MET A 72 -14.21 7.60 -28.93
N ILE A 73 -13.35 7.86 -27.93
CA ILE A 73 -12.62 9.13 -27.83
C ILE A 73 -11.82 9.39 -29.11
N PRO A 74 -10.89 8.53 -29.57
CA PRO A 74 -10.14 8.76 -30.81
C PRO A 74 -11.02 9.01 -32.04
N SER A 75 -12.17 8.30 -32.12
CA SER A 75 -13.12 8.40 -33.23
C SER A 75 -13.81 9.75 -33.31
N LEU A 76 -13.94 10.48 -32.19
CA LEU A 76 -14.55 11.81 -32.16
C LEU A 76 -13.65 12.91 -32.75
N ASN A 77 -12.36 12.64 -32.97
CA ASN A 77 -11.43 13.64 -33.51
C ASN A 77 -11.92 14.21 -34.85
N TYR A 78 -12.32 13.32 -35.76
CA TYR A 78 -12.73 13.71 -37.10
C TYR A 78 -14.01 14.56 -37.12
N PRO A 79 -15.16 14.12 -36.57
CA PRO A 79 -16.38 14.90 -36.61
C PRO A 79 -16.30 16.23 -35.84
N ILE A 80 -15.59 16.28 -34.71
CA ILE A 80 -15.52 17.51 -33.90
C ILE A 80 -14.53 18.50 -34.52
N PHE A 81 -13.30 18.08 -34.76
CA PHE A 81 -12.26 19.04 -35.12
C PHE A 81 -12.21 19.33 -36.62
N ASN A 82 -12.48 18.33 -37.48
CA ASN A 82 -12.39 18.52 -38.93
C ASN A 82 -13.71 19.00 -39.52
N ILE A 83 -14.85 18.43 -39.10
CA ILE A 83 -16.16 18.80 -39.68
C ILE A 83 -16.74 20.05 -39.00
N TYR A 84 -16.80 20.09 -37.66
CA TYR A 84 -17.44 21.20 -36.96
C TYR A 84 -16.53 22.43 -36.85
N LEU A 85 -15.29 22.25 -36.40
CA LEU A 85 -14.35 23.36 -36.20
C LEU A 85 -13.50 23.70 -37.44
N ASN A 86 -13.56 22.90 -38.51
CA ASN A 86 -12.76 23.08 -39.74
C ASN A 86 -11.25 23.29 -39.47
N LEU A 87 -10.70 22.59 -38.47
CA LEU A 87 -9.27 22.64 -38.17
C LEU A 87 -8.48 21.75 -39.13
N GLU A 88 -7.34 22.25 -39.59
CA GLU A 88 -6.40 21.46 -40.40
C GLU A 88 -5.75 20.32 -39.58
N GLY A 89 -5.36 19.24 -40.25
CA GLY A 89 -4.86 18.01 -39.60
C GLY A 89 -3.65 18.20 -38.67
N TYR A 90 -2.84 19.24 -38.88
CA TYR A 90 -1.71 19.54 -37.99
C TYR A 90 -2.17 20.20 -36.67
N GLN A 91 -3.24 20.99 -36.69
CA GLN A 91 -3.84 21.60 -35.50
C GLN A 91 -4.56 20.58 -34.61
N THR A 92 -5.01 19.47 -35.20
CA THR A 92 -5.67 18.37 -34.47
C THR A 92 -4.70 17.32 -33.93
N SER A 93 -3.39 17.48 -34.18
CA SER A 93 -2.36 16.53 -33.75
C SER A 93 -2.18 16.48 -32.23
N SER A 94 -2.44 17.59 -31.52
CA SER A 94 -2.41 17.65 -30.04
C SER A 94 -3.43 16.71 -29.39
N TYR A 95 -4.56 16.45 -30.07
CA TYR A 95 -5.59 15.54 -29.57
C TYR A 95 -5.11 14.11 -29.44
N LYS A 96 -4.24 13.66 -30.36
CA LYS A 96 -3.68 12.30 -30.35
C LYS A 96 -2.69 12.06 -29.21
N VAL A 97 -2.20 13.12 -28.55
CA VAL A 97 -1.27 13.03 -27.42
C VAL A 97 -2.00 12.87 -26.08
N LEU A 98 -3.29 13.21 -26.01
CA LEU A 98 -4.09 13.19 -24.78
C LEU A 98 -4.73 11.82 -24.49
N ILE A 99 -4.72 10.91 -25.46
CA ILE A 99 -5.24 9.54 -25.40
C ILE A 99 -4.09 8.54 -25.35
#